data_AF-A0A954YLA7-F1
#
_entry.id   AF-A0A954YLA7-F1
#
_cell.length_a   1.000
_cell.length_b   1.000
_cell.length_c   1.000
_cell.angle_alpha   90.00
_cell.angle_beta   90.00
_cell.angle_gamma   90.00
#
_symmetry.space_group_name_H-M   'P 1'
#
loop_
_entity.id
_entity.type
_entity.pdbx_description
1 polymer ?
#
loop_
_entity_poly.entity_id
_entity_poly.type
_entity_poly.pdbx_seq_one_letter_code
_entity_poly.pdbx_strand_id
1 'polypeptide(L)'
;MSLENPEPVEAELVETTADSTESNRRDVDAVADTIVGLNLRVSDNVFQAVAIAGCILLGATTGALLVEEPPAGAVFGGFAGLVFGFFASGIVLMFARARPHMRRKRD
;
A
#
# COMPACT_ATOMS: atom_id res chain seq x y z
N MET A 1 -11.62 -57.83 18.20
CA MET A 1 -11.26 -56.92 17.10
C MET A 1 -10.31 -55.90 17.69
N SER A 2 -9.02 -56.25 17.78
CA SER A 2 -8.00 -55.37 18.35
C SER A 2 -7.76 -54.23 17.37
N LEU A 3 -7.92 -52.99 17.83
CA LEU A 3 -7.42 -51.83 17.11
C LEU A 3 -5.90 -51.87 17.23
N GLU A 4 -5.24 -52.32 16.18
CA GLU A 4 -3.80 -52.22 16.02
C GLU A 4 -3.46 -50.73 16.06
N ASN A 5 -2.80 -50.31 17.13
CA ASN A 5 -2.38 -48.92 17.34
C ASN A 5 -1.28 -48.62 16.30
N PRO A 6 -1.45 -47.64 15.40
CA PRO A 6 -0.44 -47.39 14.36
C PRO A 6 0.91 -47.10 15.01
N GLU A 7 1.95 -47.75 14.49
CA GLU A 7 3.31 -47.62 15.00
C GLU A 7 3.77 -46.14 14.96
N PRO A 8 4.64 -45.70 15.90
CA PRO A 8 5.01 -44.29 16.08
C PRO A 8 5.59 -43.62 14.83
N VAL A 9 6.11 -44.41 13.88
CA VAL A 9 6.71 -43.94 12.62
C VAL A 9 5.67 -43.34 11.67
N GLU A 10 4.44 -43.87 11.62
CA GLU A 10 3.40 -43.32 10.74
C GLU A 10 2.80 -42.03 11.31
N ALA A 11 2.71 -41.91 12.63
CA ALA A 11 2.25 -40.69 13.28
C ALA A 11 3.20 -39.51 13.04
N GLU A 12 4.52 -39.74 13.09
CA GLU A 12 5.55 -38.71 12.84
C GLU A 12 5.57 -38.26 11.37
N LEU A 13 5.34 -39.18 10.43
CA LEU A 13 5.21 -38.88 9.00
C LEU A 13 3.93 -38.09 8.69
N VAL A 14 2.81 -38.41 9.35
CA VAL A 14 1.55 -37.67 9.19
C VAL A 14 1.67 -36.25 9.78
N GLU A 15 2.33 -36.10 10.91
CA GLU A 15 2.59 -34.79 11.53
C GLU A 15 3.53 -33.93 10.67
N THR A 16 4.61 -34.52 10.14
CA THR A 16 5.57 -33.84 9.24
C THR A 16 4.92 -33.42 7.91
N THR A 17 4.04 -34.26 7.34
CA THR A 17 3.33 -33.93 6.10
C THR A 17 2.20 -32.91 6.31
N ALA A 18 1.55 -32.91 7.48
CA ALA A 18 0.56 -31.90 7.85
C ALA A 18 1.21 -30.52 8.05
N ASP A 19 2.33 -30.45 8.77
CA ASP A 19 3.05 -29.19 9.05
C ASP A 19 3.65 -28.57 7.77
N SER A 20 4.23 -29.41 6.91
CA SER A 20 4.72 -28.96 5.59
C SER A 20 3.59 -28.48 4.68
N THR A 21 2.40 -29.08 4.75
CA THR A 21 1.21 -28.65 3.97
C THR A 21 0.65 -27.32 4.51
N GLU A 22 0.63 -27.12 5.83
CA GLU A 22 0.23 -25.84 6.44
C GLU A 22 1.22 -24.72 6.13
N SER A 23 2.53 -24.98 6.25
CA SER A 23 3.58 -24.01 5.88
C SER A 23 3.42 -23.58 4.42
N ASN A 24 3.26 -24.54 3.50
CA ASN A 24 3.12 -24.25 2.07
C ASN A 24 1.84 -23.46 1.78
N ARG A 25 0.74 -23.75 2.48
CA ARG A 25 -0.49 -22.94 2.39
C ARG A 25 -0.30 -21.52 2.91
N ARG A 26 0.39 -21.31 4.02
CA ARG A 26 0.69 -19.97 4.56
C ARG A 26 1.56 -19.14 3.63
N ASP A 27 2.56 -19.77 3.00
CA ASP A 27 3.42 -19.11 2.02
C ASP A 27 2.64 -18.76 0.75
N VAL A 28 1.78 -19.66 0.26
CA VAL A 28 0.89 -19.42 -0.88
C VAL A 28 -0.11 -18.31 -0.57
N ASP A 29 -0.69 -18.27 0.63
CA ASP A 29 -1.62 -17.22 1.05
C ASP A 29 -0.91 -15.87 1.22
N ALA A 30 0.32 -15.83 1.73
CA ALA A 30 1.12 -14.61 1.84
C ALA A 30 1.50 -14.04 0.46
N VAL A 31 1.81 -14.92 -0.50
CA VAL A 31 2.09 -14.52 -1.89
C VAL A 31 0.80 -14.08 -2.58
N ALA A 32 -0.32 -14.78 -2.37
CA ALA A 32 -1.62 -14.39 -2.90
C ALA A 32 -2.07 -13.04 -2.34
N ASP A 33 -1.89 -12.77 -1.05
CA ASP A 33 -2.17 -11.48 -0.42
C ASP A 33 -1.26 -10.36 -0.94
N THR A 34 -0.01 -10.69 -1.29
CA THR A 34 0.90 -9.73 -1.91
C THR A 34 0.46 -9.38 -3.34
N ILE A 35 0.10 -10.39 -4.14
CA ILE A 35 -0.30 -10.22 -5.55
C ILE A 35 -1.70 -9.58 -5.64
N VAL A 36 -2.66 -10.02 -4.83
CA VAL A 36 -4.03 -9.50 -4.82
C VAL A 36 -4.11 -8.17 -4.06
N GLY A 37 -3.35 -8.01 -2.97
CA GLY A 37 -3.30 -6.78 -2.17
C GLY A 37 -2.63 -5.59 -2.87
N LEU A 38 -1.76 -5.84 -3.86
CA LEU A 38 -1.25 -4.81 -4.75
C LEU A 38 -2.39 -4.08 -5.47
N ASN A 39 -3.41 -4.81 -5.94
CA ASN A 39 -4.48 -4.23 -6.76
C ASN A 39 -5.40 -3.28 -5.97
N LEU A 40 -5.55 -3.48 -4.66
CA LEU A 40 -6.35 -2.61 -3.77
C LEU A 40 -5.58 -1.37 -3.26
N ARG A 41 -4.24 -1.40 -3.23
CA ARG A 41 -3.43 -0.23 -2.86
C ARG A 41 -3.14 0.69 -4.04
N VAL A 42 -3.22 0.19 -5.27
CA VAL A 42 -2.97 0.98 -6.48
C VAL A 42 -3.94 2.16 -6.58
N SER A 43 -5.22 2.03 -6.22
CA SER A 43 -6.16 3.16 -6.29
C SER A 43 -5.81 4.30 -5.31
N ASP A 44 -5.40 3.96 -4.08
CA ASP A 44 -4.99 4.95 -3.08
C ASP A 44 -3.67 5.62 -3.49
N ASN A 45 -2.72 4.83 -4.02
CA ASN A 45 -1.45 5.34 -4.55
C ASN A 45 -1.63 6.20 -5.80
N VAL A 46 -2.60 5.87 -6.67
CA VAL A 46 -2.94 6.67 -7.85
C VAL A 46 -3.52 8.02 -7.42
N PHE A 47 -4.41 8.05 -6.43
CA PHE A 47 -4.92 9.31 -5.90
C PHE A 47 -3.80 10.16 -5.28
N GLN A 48 -2.88 9.53 -4.54
CA GLN A 48 -1.70 10.20 -4.00
C GLN A 48 -0.80 10.77 -5.11
N ALA A 49 -0.55 10.00 -6.17
CA ALA A 49 0.26 10.41 -7.31
C ALA A 49 -0.38 11.59 -8.06
N VAL A 50 -1.70 11.56 -8.27
CA VAL A 50 -2.44 12.67 -8.91
C VAL A 50 -2.37 13.93 -8.06
N ALA A 51 -2.53 13.83 -6.74
CA ALA A 51 -2.41 14.97 -5.83
C ALA A 51 -0.99 15.58 -5.87
N ILE A 52 0.04 14.74 -5.81
CA ILE A 52 1.44 15.18 -5.92
C ILE A 52 1.69 15.85 -7.29
N ALA A 53 1.21 15.25 -8.38
CA ALA A 53 1.33 15.83 -9.72
C ALA A 53 0.66 17.23 -9.80
N GLY A 54 -0.51 17.40 -9.18
CA GLY A 54 -1.16 18.70 -9.07
C GLY A 54 -0.31 19.73 -8.33
N CYS A 55 0.30 19.36 -7.21
CA CYS A 55 1.20 20.25 -6.46
C CYS A 55 2.47 20.60 -7.25
N ILE A 56 3.04 19.65 -8.00
CA ILE A 56 4.19 19.91 -8.89
C ILE A 56 3.80 20.92 -9.97
N LEU A 57 2.65 20.73 -10.62
CA LEU A 57 2.19 21.63 -11.68
C LEU A 57 1.95 23.05 -11.15
N LEU A 58 1.28 23.18 -10.00
CA LEU A 58 1.06 24.48 -9.37
C LEU A 58 2.38 25.12 -8.92
N GLY A 59 3.27 24.35 -8.30
CA GLY A 59 4.58 24.83 -7.89
C GLY A 59 5.42 25.29 -9.09
N ALA A 60 5.45 24.50 -10.17
CA ALA A 60 6.19 24.83 -11.38
C ALA A 60 5.63 26.07 -12.09
N THR A 61 4.30 26.20 -12.21
CA THR A 61 3.70 27.40 -12.81
C THR A 61 3.95 28.64 -11.96
N THR A 62 3.79 28.55 -10.63
CA THR A 62 4.11 29.66 -9.71
C THR A 62 5.58 30.04 -9.78
N GLY A 63 6.49 29.06 -9.81
CA GLY A 63 7.93 29.31 -9.93
C GLY A 63 8.33 29.95 -11.26
N ALA A 64 7.74 29.49 -12.38
CA ALA A 64 7.98 30.07 -13.70
C ALA A 64 7.50 31.51 -13.83
N LEU A 65 6.46 31.91 -13.08
CA LEU A 65 5.89 33.26 -13.11
C LEU A 65 6.62 34.25 -12.19
N LEU A 66 7.31 33.77 -11.15
CA LEU A 66 7.94 34.61 -10.13
C LEU A 66 9.45 34.80 -10.32
N VAL A 67 10.09 34.01 -11.17
CA VAL A 67 11.53 34.03 -11.41
C VAL A 67 11.83 34.60 -12.80
N GLU A 68 12.85 35.45 -12.89
CA GLU A 68 13.26 36.11 -14.15
C GLU A 68 13.63 35.12 -15.26
N GLU A 69 14.19 33.97 -14.87
CA GLU A 69 14.49 32.83 -15.74
C GLU A 69 13.39 31.76 -15.60
N PRO A 70 12.38 31.74 -16.48
CA PRO A 70 11.21 30.87 -16.35
C PRO A 70 11.53 29.37 -16.26
N PRO A 71 12.49 28.80 -17.01
CA PRO A 71 12.79 27.38 -16.90
C PRO A 71 13.45 27.02 -15.56
N ALA A 72 14.31 27.90 -15.03
CA ALA A 72 14.89 27.71 -13.69
C ALA A 72 13.80 27.82 -12.61
N GLY A 73 12.93 28.82 -12.72
CA GLY A 73 11.78 29.01 -11.84
C GLY A 73 10.84 27.80 -11.83
N ALA A 74 10.54 27.23 -13.00
CA ALA A 74 9.69 26.04 -13.12
C ALA A 74 10.28 24.81 -12.41
N VAL A 75 11.60 24.60 -12.52
CA VAL A 75 12.28 23.48 -11.87
C VAL A 75 12.28 23.64 -10.36
N PHE A 76 12.65 24.81 -9.84
CA PHE A 76 12.67 25.08 -8.39
C PHE A 76 11.25 25.06 -7.81
N GLY A 77 10.30 25.69 -8.48
CA GLY A 77 8.90 25.69 -8.10
C GLY A 77 8.28 24.30 -8.14
N GLY A 78 8.56 23.52 -9.18
CA GLY A 78 8.09 22.14 -9.31
C GLY A 78 8.69 21.22 -8.25
N PHE A 79 9.97 21.41 -7.91
CA PHE A 79 10.61 20.67 -6.82
C PHE A 79 10.03 21.05 -5.45
N ALA A 80 9.81 22.34 -5.19
CA ALA A 80 9.13 22.79 -3.97
C ALA A 80 7.71 22.23 -3.89
N GLY A 81 6.98 22.24 -5.01
CA GLY A 81 5.65 21.64 -5.16
C GLY A 81 5.63 20.12 -4.95
N LEU A 82 6.67 19.40 -5.40
CA LEU A 82 6.87 17.98 -5.11
C LEU A 82 7.03 17.74 -3.61
N VAL A 83 7.93 18.48 -2.96
CA VAL A 83 8.21 18.32 -1.52
C VAL A 83 6.96 18.63 -0.71
N PHE A 84 6.32 19.78 -0.97
CA PHE A 84 5.07 20.15 -0.30
C PHE A 84 3.95 19.16 -0.59
N GLY A 85 3.76 18.77 -1.86
CA GLY A 85 2.72 17.85 -2.28
C GLY A 85 2.89 16.47 -1.69
N PHE A 86 4.13 15.97 -1.57
CA PHE A 86 4.42 14.69 -0.95
C PHE A 86 4.01 14.67 0.53
N PHE A 87 4.42 15.68 1.31
CA PHE A 87 4.08 15.77 2.72
C PHE A 87 2.60 16.11 2.95
N ALA A 88 2.03 17.05 2.17
CA ALA A 88 0.64 17.45 2.29
C ALA A 88 -0.32 16.34 1.87
N SER A 89 -0.03 15.62 0.79
CA SER A 89 -0.85 14.48 0.32
C SER A 89 -0.89 13.36 1.35
N GLY A 90 0.24 13.05 1.99
CA GLY A 90 0.29 12.08 3.10
C GLY A 90 -0.61 12.47 4.28
N ILE A 91 -0.60 13.74 4.68
CA ILE A 91 -1.43 14.25 5.78
C ILE A 91 -2.91 14.26 5.40
N VAL A 92 -3.25 14.71 4.19
CA VAL A 92 -4.65 14.78 3.71
C VAL A 92 -5.26 13.38 3.60
N LEU A 93 -4.51 12.38 3.14
CA LEU A 93 -4.96 10.99 3.10
C LEU A 93 -5.21 10.40 4.50
N MET A 94 -4.39 10.76 5.50
CA MET A 94 -4.66 10.38 6.90
C MET A 94 -6.00 10.95 7.40
N PHE A 95 -6.30 12.22 7.12
CA PHE A 95 -7.58 12.82 7.51
C PHE A 95 -8.77 12.31 6.67
N ALA A 96 -8.58 12.07 5.37
CA ALA A 96 -9.62 11.55 4.48
C ALA A 96 -9.99 10.10 4.85
N ARG A 97 -9.01 9.27 5.23
CA ARG A 97 -9.22 7.90 5.70
C ARG A 97 -9.74 7.80 7.14
N ALA A 98 -9.66 8.88 7.93
CA ALA A 98 -10.30 8.95 9.24
C ALA A 98 -11.83 9.15 9.15
N ARG A 99 -12.35 9.79 8.09
CA ARG A 99 -13.79 10.11 7.95
C ARG A 99 -14.73 8.90 7.82
N PRO A 100 -14.39 7.77 7.17
CA PRO A 100 -15.30 6.63 7.04
C PRO A 100 -15.65 5.95 8.37
N HIS A 101 -14.80 6.05 9.41
CA HIS A 101 -15.05 5.41 10.71
C HIS A 101 -16.22 6.03 11.48
N MET A 102 -16.68 7.23 11.13
CA MET A 102 -17.82 7.89 11.79
C MET A 102 -19.15 7.67 11.08
N ARG A 103 -19.18 7.06 9.89
CA ARG A 103 -20.41 6.91 9.08
C ARG A 103 -21.09 5.55 9.14
N ARG A 104 -20.56 4.57 9.90
CA ARG A 104 -21.22 3.28 10.15
C ARG A 104 -21.87 3.16 11.54
N LYS A 105 -22.48 4.24 12.02
CA LYS A 105 -23.42 4.22 13.16
C LYS A 105 -24.71 4.92 12.79
N ARG A 106 -25.44 4.32 11.86
CA ARG A 106 -26.88 4.47 11.61
C ARG A 106 -27.19 3.53 10.45
N ASP A 107 -27.36 2.27 10.79
CA ASP A 107 -28.63 1.53 10.65
C ASP A 107 -28.44 0.12 11.22
#